data_AF-A0A3D8I3Q4-F1
#
_entry.id   AF-A0A3D8I3Q4-F1
#
_cell.length_a   1.000
_cell.length_b   1.000
_cell.length_c   1.000
_cell.angle_alpha   90.00
_cell.angle_beta   90.00
_cell.angle_gamma   90.00
#
_symmetry.space_group_name_H-M   'P 1'
#
loop_
_entity.id
_entity.type
_entity.pdbx_description
1 polymer ?
#
loop_
_entity_poly.entity_id
_entity_poly.type
_entity_poly.pdbx_seq_one_letter_code
_entity_poly.pdbx_strand_id
1 'polypeptide(L)'
;MRIDIFCESGAKFGLGHFYRCIKLIALCLKTKKAHSITLHNRGDFIPPALSTLLGEDIQGTIECKNYEWLSTQPQMLDIAFIDSYEAQEWFYYRIKAQSKALICLDDTLRDVYPPKSYILNPTPNCTSYFSKDYHLWCGKDYMIPPITLPSKAHTLEGNYRHIFVSFGGADVQNLTQSFLNALATLPIEHLSTLCFHIILGNAYTHKPMIKEHIAPSLHLHYHLSPKAFLALAQECSYAISAGGGSMLELIALKIPSIIIESAPNQHFHITQWQKEGAIAKAEHIHEALLILQDWLMQDSTNALLHSITSVLASLSLGNQLSKALCALFTQLSDEGTQNSLLAINFTELTQEQSHLVLSMRNHPDIAQWMYASHITPSSHTQFLQHLSQDHSKRYWLFKEDSQYIGVGSLTRINIAHKHAYLGVYINPFCGSKSKGMRIMEFLESFARNELALHTLHLEVLSHNERALRFYKKCGYIQEGLLHDFAICKENGEKRYCDVILMYKELQ
;
A
#
# COMPACT_ATOMS: atom_id res chain seq x y z
N MET A 1 7.66 -5.20 9.65
CA MET A 1 7.65 -4.16 8.61
C MET A 1 6.34 -3.39 8.67
N ARG A 2 6.38 -2.09 8.40
CA ARG A 2 5.21 -1.21 8.18
C ARG A 2 4.89 -1.17 6.69
N ILE A 3 3.65 -1.50 6.34
CA ILE A 3 3.18 -1.54 4.95
C ILE A 3 1.97 -0.62 4.81
N ASP A 4 2.00 0.27 3.83
CA ASP A 4 0.83 1.08 3.48
C ASP A 4 0.34 0.68 2.08
N ILE A 5 -0.98 0.55 1.91
CA ILE A 5 -1.61 0.15 0.65
C ILE A 5 -2.64 1.22 0.28
N PHE A 6 -2.55 1.76 -0.93
CA PHE A 6 -3.41 2.84 -1.43
C PHE A 6 -4.30 2.32 -2.56
N CYS A 7 -5.61 2.53 -2.46
CA CYS A 7 -6.57 2.14 -3.50
C CYS A 7 -7.83 3.02 -3.50
N GLU A 8 -8.63 2.87 -4.55
CA GLU A 8 -9.99 3.41 -4.61
C GLU A 8 -11.07 2.33 -4.55
N SER A 9 -12.22 2.67 -3.97
CA SER A 9 -13.42 1.84 -4.12
C SER A 9 -14.70 2.64 -3.96
N GLY A 10 -15.73 2.24 -4.72
CA GLY A 10 -16.98 2.99 -4.75
C GLY A 10 -17.81 2.81 -5.99
N ALA A 11 -18.91 3.56 -6.09
CA ALA A 11 -19.77 3.55 -7.27
C ALA A 11 -19.00 3.98 -8.54
N LYS A 12 -18.13 5.00 -8.42
CA LYS A 12 -17.29 5.49 -9.54
C LYS A 12 -16.21 4.47 -9.95
N PHE A 13 -15.60 3.80 -8.98
CA PHE A 13 -14.37 3.03 -9.18
C PHE A 13 -14.61 1.51 -9.32
N GLY A 14 -15.78 1.05 -8.90
CA GLY A 14 -16.04 -0.36 -8.61
C GLY A 14 -15.35 -0.80 -7.32
N LEU A 15 -15.31 -2.11 -7.10
CA LEU A 15 -14.76 -2.73 -5.88
C LEU A 15 -13.51 -3.59 -6.15
N GLY A 16 -13.05 -3.61 -7.41
CA GLY A 16 -11.96 -4.49 -7.85
C GLY A 16 -10.65 -4.20 -7.13
N HIS A 17 -10.24 -2.93 -7.07
CA HIS A 17 -8.99 -2.51 -6.41
C HIS A 17 -9.01 -2.87 -4.92
N PHE A 18 -10.10 -2.52 -4.22
CA PHE A 18 -10.24 -2.86 -2.80
C PHE A 18 -10.10 -4.36 -2.53
N TYR A 19 -10.87 -5.22 -3.19
CA TYR A 19 -10.77 -6.67 -2.95
C TYR A 19 -9.42 -7.25 -3.39
N ARG A 20 -8.78 -6.69 -4.41
CA ARG A 20 -7.42 -7.04 -4.82
C ARG A 20 -6.39 -6.67 -3.75
N CYS A 21 -6.52 -5.48 -3.16
CA CYS A 21 -5.71 -5.04 -2.01
C CYS A 21 -5.94 -5.94 -0.78
N ILE A 22 -7.17 -6.36 -0.48
CA ILE A 22 -7.43 -7.31 0.63
C ILE A 22 -6.69 -8.64 0.40
N LYS A 23 -6.69 -9.18 -0.82
CA LYS A 23 -5.91 -10.38 -1.14
C LYS A 23 -4.40 -10.16 -0.95
N LEU A 24 -3.88 -8.99 -1.33
CA LEU A 24 -2.48 -8.62 -1.09
C LEU A 24 -2.15 -8.50 0.40
N ILE A 25 -3.04 -7.91 1.21
CA ILE A 25 -2.88 -7.86 2.67
C ILE A 25 -2.75 -9.28 3.23
N ALA A 26 -3.63 -10.19 2.83
CA ALA A 26 -3.56 -11.59 3.24
C ALA A 26 -2.21 -12.23 2.87
N LEU A 27 -1.71 -12.01 1.65
CA LEU A 27 -0.40 -12.52 1.21
C LEU A 27 0.75 -11.92 2.03
N CYS A 28 0.72 -10.61 2.29
CA CYS A 28 1.74 -9.93 3.08
C CYS A 28 1.79 -10.47 4.51
N LEU A 29 0.65 -10.68 5.15
CA LEU A 29 0.58 -11.22 6.52
C LEU A 29 1.02 -12.69 6.58
N LYS A 30 0.71 -13.49 5.55
CA LYS A 30 1.21 -14.89 5.45
C LYS A 30 2.73 -14.99 5.43
N THR A 31 3.47 -13.93 5.06
CA THR A 31 4.95 -13.91 5.15
C THR A 31 5.47 -13.91 6.60
N LYS A 32 4.63 -13.58 7.59
CA LYS A 32 4.99 -13.35 9.00
C LYS A 32 6.04 -12.25 9.24
N LYS A 33 6.38 -11.43 8.23
CA LYS A 33 7.30 -10.28 8.35
C LYS A 33 6.58 -8.93 8.38
N ALA A 34 5.34 -8.90 7.92
CA ALA A 34 4.45 -7.76 8.04
C ALA A 34 3.76 -7.78 9.41
N HIS A 35 3.92 -6.71 10.21
CA HIS A 35 3.33 -6.63 11.56
C HIS A 35 2.27 -5.54 11.67
N SER A 36 2.38 -4.50 10.84
CA SER A 36 1.44 -3.38 10.78
C SER A 36 1.16 -3.05 9.31
N ILE A 37 -0.12 -3.05 8.95
CA ILE A 37 -0.59 -2.71 7.61
C ILE A 37 -1.67 -1.64 7.70
N THR A 38 -1.53 -0.56 6.93
CA THR A 38 -2.58 0.45 6.79
C THR A 38 -3.13 0.43 5.36
N LEU A 39 -4.43 0.20 5.22
CA LEU A 39 -5.15 0.32 3.96
C LEU A 39 -5.79 1.72 3.87
N HIS A 40 -5.33 2.50 2.91
CA HIS A 40 -5.87 3.81 2.55
C HIS A 40 -6.85 3.62 1.38
N ASN A 41 -8.13 3.74 1.67
CA ASN A 41 -9.20 3.56 0.70
C ASN A 41 -9.85 4.92 0.40
N ARG A 42 -9.92 5.28 -0.88
CA ARG A 42 -10.56 6.51 -1.38
C ARG A 42 -11.85 6.18 -2.12
N GLY A 43 -12.93 6.84 -1.74
CA GLY A 43 -14.24 6.72 -2.38
C GLY A 43 -15.37 6.56 -1.37
N ASP A 44 -16.53 6.14 -1.84
CA ASP A 44 -17.78 6.08 -1.08
C ASP A 44 -18.12 4.67 -0.57
N PHE A 45 -17.31 3.65 -0.89
CA PHE A 45 -17.52 2.32 -0.35
C PHE A 45 -17.01 2.21 1.10
N ILE A 46 -17.92 1.83 2.00
CA ILE A 46 -17.60 1.53 3.39
C ILE A 46 -17.44 0.01 3.53
N PRO A 47 -16.21 -0.50 3.72
CA PRO A 47 -16.01 -1.93 3.83
C PRO A 47 -16.52 -2.49 5.16
N PRO A 48 -16.92 -3.77 5.22
CA PRO A 48 -17.11 -4.47 6.48
C PRO A 48 -15.76 -4.58 7.22
N ALA A 49 -15.80 -5.00 8.49
CA ALA A 49 -14.59 -5.19 9.28
C ALA A 49 -13.59 -6.11 8.54
N LEU A 50 -12.34 -5.65 8.36
CA LEU A 50 -11.36 -6.35 7.52
C LEU A 50 -11.05 -7.78 8.01
N SER A 51 -11.17 -8.03 9.31
CA SER A 51 -11.05 -9.38 9.89
C SER A 51 -12.03 -10.38 9.27
N THR A 52 -13.24 -9.93 8.92
CA THR A 52 -14.26 -10.78 8.26
C THR A 52 -13.90 -11.14 6.81
N LEU A 53 -13.04 -10.33 6.17
CA LEU A 53 -12.63 -10.53 4.78
C LEU A 53 -11.35 -11.35 4.64
N LEU A 54 -10.46 -11.30 5.64
CA LEU A 54 -9.15 -11.95 5.61
C LEU A 54 -9.18 -13.40 6.13
N GLY A 55 -10.20 -13.78 6.91
CA GLY A 55 -10.32 -15.10 7.53
C GLY A 55 -9.61 -15.18 8.89
N GLU A 56 -10.01 -16.16 9.70
CA GLU A 56 -9.62 -16.27 11.12
C GLU A 56 -8.12 -16.56 11.34
N ASP A 57 -7.46 -17.19 10.36
CA ASP A 57 -6.06 -17.62 10.47
C ASP A 57 -5.03 -16.50 10.21
N ILE A 58 -5.48 -15.32 9.81
CA ILE A 58 -4.59 -14.20 9.43
C ILE A 58 -4.41 -13.26 10.62
N GLN A 59 -3.23 -13.32 11.24
CA GLN A 59 -2.85 -12.48 12.37
C GLN A 59 -2.04 -11.25 11.93
N GLY A 60 -2.38 -10.07 12.44
CA GLY A 60 -1.65 -8.82 12.22
C GLY A 60 -2.45 -7.59 12.63
N THR A 61 -1.78 -6.46 12.88
CA THR A 61 -2.46 -5.18 13.11
C THR A 61 -2.78 -4.54 11.77
N ILE A 62 -4.07 -4.40 11.48
CA ILE A 62 -4.54 -3.82 10.22
C ILE A 62 -5.45 -2.64 10.53
N GLU A 63 -5.16 -1.50 9.93
CA GLU A 63 -5.98 -0.29 10.01
C GLU A 63 -6.55 0.03 8.62
N CYS A 64 -7.84 0.34 8.53
CA CYS A 64 -8.46 0.81 7.30
C CYS A 64 -8.86 2.28 7.47
N LYS A 65 -8.38 3.15 6.59
CA LYS A 65 -8.71 4.57 6.58
C LYS A 65 -9.49 4.90 5.31
N ASN A 66 -10.68 5.45 5.46
CA ASN A 66 -11.53 5.88 4.33
C ASN A 66 -11.48 7.40 4.20
N TYR A 67 -10.72 7.92 3.24
CA TYR A 67 -10.48 9.36 3.08
C TYR A 67 -9.77 9.68 1.76
N GLU A 68 -9.66 10.98 1.44
CA GLU A 68 -8.89 11.48 0.30
C GLU A 68 -7.38 11.38 0.56
N TRP A 69 -6.77 10.25 0.17
CA TRP A 69 -5.38 9.97 0.48
C TRP A 69 -4.37 10.60 -0.49
N LEU A 70 -4.77 11.13 -1.66
CA LEU A 70 -3.83 11.75 -2.60
C LEU A 70 -3.14 12.99 -2.01
N SER A 71 -3.81 13.68 -1.08
CA SER A 71 -3.26 14.86 -0.40
C SER A 71 -2.35 14.51 0.79
N THR A 72 -2.19 13.23 1.11
CA THR A 72 -1.47 12.81 2.32
C THR A 72 0.03 12.80 2.14
N GLN A 73 0.73 12.98 3.27
CA GLN A 73 2.16 12.78 3.40
C GLN A 73 2.39 11.59 4.33
N PRO A 74 2.56 10.37 3.80
CA PRO A 74 2.92 9.24 4.64
C PRO A 74 4.30 9.47 5.27
N GLN A 75 4.45 8.98 6.51
CA GLN A 75 5.76 8.88 7.17
C GLN A 75 6.63 7.85 6.44
N MET A 76 7.93 7.77 6.75
CA MET A 76 8.81 6.73 6.19
C MET A 76 8.20 5.32 6.33
N LEU A 77 8.07 4.62 5.20
CA LEU A 77 7.48 3.30 5.04
C LEU A 77 8.55 2.27 4.71
N ASP A 78 8.38 1.02 5.16
CA ASP A 78 9.20 -0.07 4.61
C ASP A 78 8.73 -0.36 3.18
N ILE A 79 7.41 -0.51 2.99
CA ILE A 79 6.82 -0.87 1.70
C ILE A 79 5.54 -0.09 1.47
N ALA A 80 5.36 0.39 0.24
CA ALA A 80 4.11 0.95 -0.24
C ALA A 80 3.55 0.13 -1.41
N PHE A 81 2.25 -0.14 -1.40
CA PHE A 81 1.50 -0.65 -2.55
C PHE A 81 0.56 0.42 -3.08
N ILE A 82 0.50 0.63 -4.39
CA ILE A 82 -0.46 1.55 -5.00
C ILE A 82 -1.23 0.82 -6.09
N ASP A 83 -2.55 0.76 -5.92
CA ASP A 83 -3.51 0.24 -6.90
C ASP A 83 -4.51 1.34 -7.25
N SER A 84 -4.17 2.19 -8.23
CA SER A 84 -4.95 3.38 -8.54
C SER A 84 -4.80 3.82 -9.99
N TYR A 85 -5.93 4.15 -10.62
CA TYR A 85 -5.96 4.83 -11.93
C TYR A 85 -5.80 6.34 -11.82
N GLU A 86 -6.13 6.90 -10.67
CA GLU A 86 -6.20 8.35 -10.46
C GLU A 86 -4.85 8.92 -9.98
N ALA A 87 -4.03 8.08 -9.33
CA ALA A 87 -2.68 8.45 -8.93
C ALA A 87 -1.86 8.88 -10.15
N GLN A 88 -1.34 10.10 -10.07
CA GLN A 88 -0.49 10.70 -11.09
C GLN A 88 0.99 10.42 -10.78
N GLU A 89 1.86 10.59 -11.77
CA GLU A 89 3.31 10.37 -11.68
C GLU A 89 3.93 10.96 -10.39
N TRP A 90 3.64 12.23 -10.09
CA TRP A 90 4.19 12.92 -8.91
C TRP A 90 3.90 12.19 -7.59
N PHE A 91 2.76 11.50 -7.50
CA PHE A 91 2.38 10.77 -6.29
C PHE A 91 3.27 9.53 -6.13
N TYR A 92 3.49 8.78 -7.21
CA TYR A 92 4.40 7.63 -7.19
C TYR A 92 5.83 8.04 -6.80
N TYR A 93 6.35 9.15 -7.34
CA TYR A 93 7.67 9.67 -6.96
C TYR A 93 7.73 10.09 -5.49
N ARG A 94 6.68 10.76 -4.98
CA ARG A 94 6.58 11.13 -3.56
C ARG A 94 6.63 9.88 -2.66
N ILE A 95 5.80 8.87 -2.97
CA ILE A 95 5.76 7.64 -2.17
C ILE A 95 7.07 6.85 -2.29
N LYS A 96 7.70 6.81 -3.47
CA LYS A 96 9.00 6.17 -3.67
C LYS A 96 10.09 6.82 -2.81
N ALA A 97 10.10 8.15 -2.68
CA ALA A 97 11.04 8.85 -1.82
C ALA A 97 10.86 8.53 -0.32
N GLN A 98 9.65 8.11 0.06
CA GLN A 98 9.27 7.81 1.45
C GLN A 98 9.18 6.31 1.75
N SER A 99 9.52 5.43 0.80
CA SER A 99 9.42 3.98 0.97
C SER A 99 10.69 3.27 0.52
N LYS A 100 11.09 2.20 1.23
CA LYS A 100 12.23 1.38 0.77
C LYS A 100 11.89 0.62 -0.52
N ALA A 101 10.64 0.14 -0.62
CA ALA A 101 10.11 -0.42 -1.85
C ALA A 101 8.71 0.12 -2.18
N LEU A 102 8.49 0.38 -3.47
CA LEU A 102 7.21 0.76 -4.04
C LEU A 102 6.76 -0.34 -5.01
N ILE A 103 5.57 -0.89 -4.76
CA ILE A 103 4.93 -1.90 -5.61
C ILE A 103 3.69 -1.26 -6.24
N CYS A 104 3.69 -1.12 -7.56
CA CYS A 104 2.62 -0.53 -8.33
C CYS A 104 1.80 -1.65 -8.99
N LEU A 105 0.50 -1.67 -8.74
CA LEU A 105 -0.41 -2.50 -9.51
C LEU A 105 -0.74 -1.77 -10.80
N ASP A 106 -0.58 -2.47 -11.91
CA ASP A 106 -0.92 -1.94 -13.23
C ASP A 106 -1.64 -3.01 -14.06
N ASP A 107 -2.77 -2.62 -14.62
CA ASP A 107 -3.52 -3.33 -15.66
C ASP A 107 -3.81 -2.42 -16.87
N THR A 108 -3.12 -1.27 -16.94
CA THR A 108 -3.30 -0.22 -17.96
C THR A 108 -2.08 0.00 -18.87
N LEU A 109 -0.98 -0.69 -18.59
CA LEU A 109 0.32 -0.58 -19.27
C LEU A 109 0.87 0.85 -19.28
N ARG A 110 0.72 1.57 -18.15
CA ARG A 110 1.24 2.94 -18.02
C ARG A 110 2.75 2.94 -17.73
N ASP A 111 3.43 3.98 -18.22
CA ASP A 111 4.86 4.22 -17.98
C ASP A 111 5.04 5.52 -17.18
N VAL A 112 4.51 5.53 -15.96
CA VAL A 112 4.47 6.71 -15.06
C VAL A 112 5.16 6.46 -13.73
N TYR A 113 5.83 5.31 -13.60
CA TYR A 113 6.36 4.84 -12.33
C TYR A 113 7.83 5.25 -12.16
N PRO A 114 8.28 5.60 -10.95
CA PRO A 114 9.68 5.88 -10.69
C PRO A 114 10.57 4.66 -11.02
N PRO A 115 11.81 4.87 -11.49
CA PRO A 115 12.77 3.79 -11.70
C PRO A 115 12.96 2.90 -10.45
N LYS A 116 13.24 1.62 -10.67
CA LYS A 116 13.40 0.59 -9.62
C LYS A 116 12.14 0.38 -8.76
N SER A 117 10.96 0.73 -9.27
CA SER A 117 9.68 0.31 -8.69
C SER A 117 9.35 -1.11 -9.14
N TYR A 118 8.55 -1.81 -8.34
CA TYR A 118 8.05 -3.14 -8.68
C TYR A 118 6.71 -3.01 -9.40
N ILE A 119 6.58 -3.58 -10.59
CA ILE A 119 5.32 -3.54 -11.35
C ILE A 119 4.64 -4.90 -11.25
N LEU A 120 3.50 -4.92 -10.57
CA LEU A 120 2.67 -6.11 -10.40
C LEU A 120 1.54 -6.09 -11.43
N ASN A 121 1.67 -6.92 -12.48
CA ASN A 121 0.67 -7.04 -13.53
C ASN A 121 0.36 -8.53 -13.82
N PRO A 122 -0.83 -9.05 -13.47
CA PRO A 122 -1.14 -10.48 -13.59
C PRO A 122 -1.36 -10.95 -15.04
N THR A 123 -1.29 -10.05 -16.03
CA THR A 123 -1.55 -10.36 -17.44
C THR A 123 -0.42 -11.18 -18.06
N PRO A 124 -0.70 -12.33 -18.72
CA PRO A 124 0.32 -13.08 -19.44
C PRO A 124 1.04 -12.23 -20.50
N ASN A 125 2.32 -12.51 -20.72
CA ASN A 125 3.14 -11.91 -21.78
C ASN A 125 3.19 -10.37 -21.81
N CYS A 126 3.03 -9.70 -20.66
CA CYS A 126 3.01 -8.23 -20.58
C CYS A 126 4.38 -7.57 -20.31
N THR A 127 5.42 -8.33 -20.00
CA THR A 127 6.75 -7.80 -19.63
C THR A 127 7.36 -6.89 -20.69
N SER A 128 7.12 -7.16 -21.97
CA SER A 128 7.66 -6.38 -23.10
C SER A 128 7.09 -4.96 -23.21
N TYR A 129 6.01 -4.65 -22.49
CA TYR A 129 5.34 -3.34 -22.52
C TYR A 129 5.86 -2.38 -21.46
N PHE A 130 6.71 -2.84 -20.54
CA PHE A 130 7.24 -2.04 -19.46
C PHE A 130 8.72 -1.73 -19.65
N SER A 131 9.16 -0.59 -19.11
CA SER A 131 10.57 -0.20 -19.09
C SER A 131 11.44 -1.25 -18.37
N LYS A 132 12.68 -1.40 -18.83
CA LYS A 132 13.70 -2.28 -18.21
C LYS A 132 14.19 -1.77 -16.86
N ASP A 133 13.87 -0.51 -16.52
CA ASP A 133 14.25 0.10 -15.25
C ASP A 133 13.38 -0.35 -14.07
N TYR A 134 12.36 -1.17 -14.33
CA TYR A 134 11.45 -1.70 -13.31
C TYR A 134 11.78 -3.14 -12.90
N HIS A 135 11.37 -3.50 -11.68
CA HIS A 135 11.32 -4.88 -11.26
C HIS A 135 9.96 -5.49 -11.66
N LEU A 136 9.96 -6.30 -12.72
CA LEU A 136 8.71 -6.80 -13.32
C LEU A 136 8.20 -8.06 -12.61
N TRP A 137 7.04 -7.96 -11.99
CA TRP A 137 6.25 -9.05 -11.40
C TRP A 137 5.02 -9.30 -12.26
N CYS A 138 5.25 -9.96 -13.39
CA CYS A 138 4.31 -10.00 -14.51
C CYS A 138 3.87 -11.41 -14.88
N GLY A 139 2.64 -11.55 -15.37
CA GLY A 139 2.10 -12.82 -15.87
C GLY A 139 1.50 -13.74 -14.81
N LYS A 140 1.11 -14.94 -15.25
CA LYS A 140 0.37 -15.93 -14.46
C LYS A 140 1.04 -16.30 -13.13
N ASP A 141 2.36 -16.31 -13.08
CA ASP A 141 3.15 -16.62 -11.88
C ASP A 141 3.03 -15.55 -10.79
N TYR A 142 2.64 -14.34 -11.16
CA TYR A 142 2.43 -13.19 -10.27
C TYR A 142 0.96 -12.83 -10.10
N MET A 143 0.04 -13.68 -10.57
CA MET A 143 -1.38 -13.54 -10.28
C MET A 143 -1.63 -13.48 -8.77
N ILE A 144 -2.53 -12.60 -8.33
CA ILE A 144 -2.94 -12.49 -6.93
C ILE A 144 -4.03 -13.54 -6.67
N PRO A 145 -3.73 -14.66 -5.97
CA PRO A 145 -4.71 -15.72 -5.77
C PRO A 145 -5.84 -15.28 -4.82
N PRO A 146 -6.99 -15.98 -4.87
CA PRO A 146 -7.97 -15.93 -3.79
C PRO A 146 -7.34 -16.26 -2.43
N ILE A 147 -7.85 -15.64 -1.36
CA ILE A 147 -7.31 -15.82 0.01
C ILE A 147 -7.37 -17.28 0.45
N THR A 148 -8.53 -17.90 0.18
CA THR A 148 -8.84 -19.30 0.44
C THR A 148 -9.68 -19.81 -0.72
N LEU A 149 -9.25 -20.91 -1.32
CA LEU A 149 -10.08 -21.65 -2.27
C LEU A 149 -11.03 -22.57 -1.50
N PRO A 150 -12.29 -22.70 -1.94
CA PRO A 150 -13.21 -23.64 -1.34
C PRO A 150 -12.69 -25.08 -1.49
N SER A 151 -12.79 -25.87 -0.42
CA SER A 151 -12.58 -27.32 -0.46
C SER A 151 -13.61 -27.93 -1.41
N LYS A 152 -13.21 -28.88 -2.26
CA LYS A 152 -14.11 -29.59 -3.20
C LYS A 152 -15.49 -29.79 -2.57
N ALA A 153 -16.47 -29.09 -3.11
CA ALA A 153 -17.83 -29.10 -2.60
C ALA A 153 -18.62 -30.27 -3.21
N HIS A 154 -19.73 -30.61 -2.54
CA HIS A 154 -20.70 -31.59 -3.01
C HIS A 154 -21.31 -31.10 -4.32
N THR A 155 -21.12 -31.84 -5.42
CA THR A 155 -21.83 -31.60 -6.67
C THR A 155 -23.33 -31.44 -6.41
N LEU A 156 -23.90 -30.29 -6.76
CA LEU A 156 -25.35 -30.10 -6.79
C LEU A 156 -26.00 -31.26 -7.54
N GLU A 157 -26.81 -32.06 -6.84
CA GLU A 157 -27.54 -33.19 -7.42
C GLU A 157 -28.71 -32.67 -8.26
N GLY A 158 -28.78 -33.04 -9.53
CA GLY A 158 -29.90 -32.71 -10.41
C GLY A 158 -29.60 -32.85 -11.90
N ASN A 159 -30.64 -32.78 -12.72
CA ASN A 159 -30.53 -32.80 -14.20
C ASN A 159 -30.17 -31.42 -14.80
N TYR A 160 -29.92 -30.41 -13.97
CA TYR A 160 -29.66 -29.05 -14.42
C TYR A 160 -28.15 -28.77 -14.55
N ARG A 161 -27.76 -28.04 -15.59
CA ARG A 161 -26.42 -27.48 -15.70
C ARG A 161 -26.39 -26.07 -15.11
N HIS A 162 -25.50 -25.88 -14.16
CA HIS A 162 -25.34 -24.63 -13.42
C HIS A 162 -24.34 -23.71 -14.12
N ILE A 163 -24.79 -22.50 -14.46
CA ILE A 163 -24.02 -21.49 -15.19
C ILE A 163 -23.82 -20.28 -14.29
N PHE A 164 -22.56 -19.93 -14.08
CA PHE A 164 -22.18 -18.73 -13.33
C PHE A 164 -22.26 -17.49 -14.23
N VAL A 165 -22.88 -16.41 -13.78
CA VAL A 165 -22.97 -15.14 -14.54
C VAL A 165 -22.62 -13.96 -13.66
N SER A 166 -21.58 -13.19 -14.02
CA SER A 166 -21.23 -11.96 -13.31
C SER A 166 -20.49 -10.94 -14.19
N PHE A 167 -21.01 -9.73 -14.28
CA PHE A 167 -20.41 -8.64 -15.05
C PHE A 167 -19.64 -7.61 -14.18
N GLY A 168 -19.25 -8.04 -12.98
CA GLY A 168 -18.46 -7.24 -12.04
C GLY A 168 -19.30 -6.53 -10.97
N GLY A 169 -18.61 -5.85 -10.06
CA GLY A 169 -19.23 -5.33 -8.84
C GLY A 169 -20.24 -4.19 -9.05
N ALA A 170 -20.07 -3.40 -10.10
CA ALA A 170 -20.93 -2.26 -10.43
C ALA A 170 -21.78 -2.50 -11.69
N ASP A 171 -21.28 -3.28 -12.66
CA ASP A 171 -21.90 -3.50 -13.98
C ASP A 171 -22.46 -2.20 -14.60
N VAL A 172 -21.56 -1.23 -14.78
CA VAL A 172 -21.91 0.15 -15.22
C VAL A 172 -22.64 0.19 -16.56
N GLN A 173 -22.33 -0.75 -17.46
CA GLN A 173 -22.98 -0.86 -18.77
C GLN A 173 -24.30 -1.66 -18.72
N ASN A 174 -24.69 -2.16 -17.55
CA ASN A 174 -25.86 -3.02 -17.35
C ASN A 174 -25.89 -4.23 -18.30
N LEU A 175 -24.74 -4.91 -18.42
CA LEU A 175 -24.60 -6.15 -19.18
C LEU A 175 -25.50 -7.25 -18.61
N THR A 176 -25.82 -7.19 -17.31
CA THR A 176 -26.84 -8.04 -16.68
C THR A 176 -28.18 -7.93 -17.40
N GLN A 177 -28.70 -6.72 -17.63
CA GLN A 177 -29.97 -6.58 -18.35
C GLN A 177 -29.86 -7.04 -19.81
N SER A 178 -28.73 -6.76 -20.45
CA SER A 178 -28.47 -7.23 -21.83
C SER A 178 -28.47 -8.77 -21.90
N PHE A 179 -27.88 -9.43 -20.91
CA PHE A 179 -27.93 -10.88 -20.73
C PHE A 179 -29.36 -11.40 -20.57
N LEU A 180 -30.15 -10.81 -19.67
CA LEU A 180 -31.55 -11.18 -19.46
C LEU A 180 -32.38 -11.03 -20.74
N ASN A 181 -32.16 -9.95 -21.48
CA ASN A 181 -32.85 -9.68 -22.74
C ASN A 181 -32.49 -10.72 -23.82
N ALA A 182 -31.22 -11.06 -23.95
CA ALA A 182 -30.76 -12.05 -24.91
C ALA A 182 -31.21 -13.48 -24.53
N LEU A 183 -31.17 -13.83 -23.24
CA LEU A 183 -31.67 -15.10 -22.73
C LEU A 183 -33.16 -15.27 -23.03
N ALA A 184 -33.94 -14.19 -22.91
CA ALA A 184 -35.36 -14.19 -23.22
C ALA A 184 -35.69 -14.45 -24.71
N THR A 185 -34.71 -14.36 -25.62
CA THR A 185 -34.89 -14.70 -27.03
C THR A 185 -34.65 -16.18 -27.34
N LEU A 186 -34.14 -16.95 -26.37
CA LEU A 186 -33.90 -18.38 -26.55
C LEU A 186 -35.18 -19.22 -26.41
N PRO A 187 -35.30 -20.35 -27.14
CA PRO A 187 -36.39 -21.30 -26.96
C PRO A 187 -36.46 -21.85 -25.52
N ILE A 188 -37.68 -21.99 -24.96
CA ILE A 188 -37.91 -22.45 -23.58
C ILE A 188 -37.33 -23.85 -23.34
N GLU A 189 -37.38 -24.72 -24.33
CA GLU A 189 -36.81 -26.07 -24.28
C GLU A 189 -35.32 -26.07 -23.93
N HIS A 190 -34.55 -25.12 -24.48
CA HIS A 190 -33.11 -24.97 -24.18
C HIS A 190 -32.84 -24.45 -22.77
N LEU A 191 -33.83 -23.82 -22.12
CA LEU A 191 -33.69 -23.27 -20.76
C LEU A 191 -34.11 -24.27 -19.68
N SER A 192 -34.91 -25.28 -20.03
CA SER A 192 -35.49 -26.24 -19.09
C SER A 192 -34.46 -27.12 -18.36
N THR A 193 -33.23 -27.20 -18.86
CA THR A 193 -32.12 -27.97 -18.25
C THR A 193 -30.99 -27.07 -17.74
N LEU A 194 -31.19 -25.75 -17.69
CA LEU A 194 -30.16 -24.78 -17.31
C LEU A 194 -30.59 -24.00 -16.06
N CYS A 195 -29.63 -23.73 -15.20
CA CYS A 195 -29.78 -22.85 -14.05
C CYS A 195 -28.70 -21.77 -14.09
N PHE A 196 -29.10 -20.52 -14.31
CA PHE A 196 -28.18 -19.38 -14.33
C PHE A 196 -28.16 -18.70 -12.97
N HIS A 197 -26.99 -18.70 -12.34
CA HIS A 197 -26.72 -17.93 -11.14
C HIS A 197 -26.16 -16.57 -11.54
N ILE A 198 -26.96 -15.51 -11.37
CA ILE A 198 -26.57 -14.14 -11.70
C ILE A 198 -26.13 -13.42 -10.43
N ILE A 199 -24.87 -12.98 -10.39
CA ILE A 199 -24.27 -12.34 -9.23
C ILE A 199 -24.24 -10.83 -9.43
N LEU A 200 -24.92 -10.11 -8.53
CA LEU A 200 -25.04 -8.66 -8.50
C LEU A 200 -24.24 -8.10 -7.32
N GLY A 201 -23.22 -7.30 -7.62
CA GLY A 201 -22.27 -6.78 -6.63
C GLY A 201 -22.79 -5.60 -5.81
N ASN A 202 -22.02 -5.18 -4.81
CA ASN A 202 -22.43 -4.12 -3.88
C ASN A 202 -22.55 -2.72 -4.51
N ALA A 203 -21.93 -2.50 -5.67
CA ALA A 203 -22.03 -1.25 -6.40
C ALA A 203 -23.06 -1.31 -7.53
N TYR A 204 -23.82 -2.41 -7.67
CA TYR A 204 -24.84 -2.55 -8.70
C TYR A 204 -26.09 -1.74 -8.35
N THR A 205 -26.41 -0.74 -9.18
CA THR A 205 -27.51 0.21 -8.93
C THR A 205 -28.74 -0.01 -9.80
N HIS A 206 -28.67 -0.91 -10.79
CA HIS A 206 -29.78 -1.16 -11.71
C HIS A 206 -30.81 -2.12 -11.10
N LYS A 207 -32.05 -2.07 -11.59
CA LYS A 207 -33.09 -3.05 -11.23
C LYS A 207 -33.25 -4.04 -12.39
N PRO A 208 -32.88 -5.33 -12.21
CA PRO A 208 -32.99 -6.31 -13.30
C PRO A 208 -34.45 -6.58 -13.62
N MET A 209 -34.80 -6.48 -14.90
CA MET A 209 -36.10 -6.82 -15.45
C MET A 209 -36.05 -8.23 -16.03
N ILE A 210 -36.72 -9.16 -15.36
CA ILE A 210 -36.80 -10.56 -15.74
C ILE A 210 -38.14 -10.82 -16.44
N LYS A 211 -38.12 -11.50 -17.59
CA LYS A 211 -39.34 -11.97 -18.25
C LYS A 211 -39.84 -13.26 -17.60
N GLU A 212 -41.15 -13.42 -17.49
CA GLU A 212 -41.78 -14.53 -16.76
C GLU A 212 -41.32 -15.91 -17.23
N HIS A 213 -41.12 -16.09 -18.55
CA HIS A 213 -40.76 -17.39 -19.12
C HIS A 213 -39.32 -17.83 -18.86
N ILE A 214 -38.41 -16.90 -18.53
CA ILE A 214 -37.02 -17.23 -18.16
C ILE A 214 -36.81 -17.29 -16.65
N ALA A 215 -37.73 -16.73 -15.86
CA ALA A 215 -37.61 -16.65 -14.40
C ALA A 215 -37.33 -18.01 -13.71
N PRO A 216 -37.91 -19.15 -14.13
CA PRO A 216 -37.64 -20.45 -13.50
C PRO A 216 -36.19 -20.94 -13.63
N SER A 217 -35.46 -20.46 -14.64
CA SER A 217 -34.06 -20.84 -14.90
C SER A 217 -33.04 -19.88 -14.28
N LEU A 218 -33.48 -18.89 -13.49
CA LEU A 218 -32.64 -17.81 -12.96
C LEU A 218 -32.61 -17.77 -11.45
N HIS A 219 -31.43 -17.60 -10.89
CA HIS A 219 -31.21 -17.33 -9.46
C HIS A 219 -30.37 -16.06 -9.31
N LEU A 220 -30.97 -15.00 -8.77
CA LEU A 220 -30.26 -13.76 -8.48
C LEU A 220 -29.61 -13.83 -7.11
N HIS A 221 -28.30 -13.57 -7.06
CA HIS A 221 -27.51 -13.49 -5.83
C HIS A 221 -27.02 -12.06 -5.65
N TYR A 222 -27.26 -11.49 -4.47
CA TYR A 222 -26.87 -10.12 -4.16
C TYR A 222 -25.78 -10.11 -3.08
N HIS A 223 -24.80 -9.25 -3.26
CA HIS A 223 -23.83 -8.91 -2.21
C HIS A 223 -23.09 -10.10 -1.60
N LEU A 224 -22.76 -11.10 -2.44
CA LEU A 224 -22.03 -12.27 -1.99
C LEU A 224 -20.69 -11.87 -1.37
N SER A 225 -20.38 -12.46 -0.22
CA SER A 225 -19.02 -12.37 0.33
C SER A 225 -18.03 -13.06 -0.63
N PRO A 226 -16.73 -12.70 -0.62
CA PRO A 226 -15.74 -13.37 -1.46
C PRO A 226 -15.73 -14.90 -1.30
N LYS A 227 -15.95 -15.41 -0.08
CA LYS A 227 -16.04 -16.85 0.18
C LYS A 227 -17.28 -17.47 -0.46
N ALA A 228 -18.45 -16.83 -0.33
CA ALA A 228 -19.70 -17.31 -0.94
C ALA A 228 -19.67 -17.23 -2.47
N PHE A 229 -19.05 -16.19 -3.03
CA PHE A 229 -18.81 -16.04 -4.46
C PHE A 229 -18.03 -17.23 -5.03
N LEU A 230 -16.90 -17.57 -4.40
CA LEU A 230 -16.05 -18.69 -4.86
C LEU A 230 -16.73 -20.05 -4.66
N ALA A 231 -17.45 -20.23 -3.55
CA ALA A 231 -18.20 -21.45 -3.29
C ALA A 231 -19.29 -21.68 -4.36
N LEU A 232 -20.08 -20.64 -4.67
CA LEU A 232 -21.09 -20.70 -5.73
C LEU A 232 -20.47 -20.96 -7.11
N ALA A 233 -19.37 -20.27 -7.42
CA ALA A 233 -18.68 -20.46 -8.69
C ALA A 233 -18.20 -21.92 -8.86
N GLN A 234 -17.67 -22.54 -7.79
CA GLN A 234 -17.18 -23.93 -7.84
C GLN A 234 -18.28 -24.96 -8.14
N GLU A 235 -19.55 -24.66 -7.84
CA GLU A 235 -20.70 -25.51 -8.19
C GLU A 235 -21.13 -25.40 -9.66
N CYS A 236 -20.62 -24.40 -10.38
CA CYS A 236 -21.01 -24.15 -11.76
C CYS A 236 -20.11 -24.88 -12.74
N SER A 237 -20.70 -25.38 -13.84
CA SER A 237 -19.95 -26.06 -14.90
C SER A 237 -19.20 -25.07 -15.80
N TYR A 238 -19.83 -23.94 -16.11
CA TYR A 238 -19.27 -22.88 -16.95
C TYR A 238 -19.59 -21.51 -16.38
N ALA A 239 -18.88 -20.49 -16.85
CA ALA A 239 -19.13 -19.12 -16.48
C ALA A 239 -19.25 -18.18 -17.69
N ILE A 240 -20.08 -17.15 -17.57
CA ILE A 240 -20.08 -15.95 -18.41
C ILE A 240 -19.73 -14.77 -17.52
N SER A 241 -18.64 -14.06 -17.83
CA SER A 241 -18.19 -12.96 -16.96
C SER A 241 -17.53 -11.81 -17.71
N ALA A 242 -17.40 -10.67 -17.03
CA ALA A 242 -16.55 -9.57 -17.50
C ALA A 242 -15.05 -9.85 -17.23
N GLY A 243 -14.16 -9.23 -17.99
CA GLY A 243 -12.70 -9.44 -17.92
C GLY A 243 -11.97 -8.79 -16.74
N GLY A 244 -12.63 -8.63 -15.59
CA GLY A 244 -12.06 -8.05 -14.38
C GLY A 244 -11.47 -9.09 -13.41
N GLY A 245 -11.42 -8.74 -12.12
CA GLY A 245 -10.89 -9.64 -11.07
C GLY A 245 -11.62 -10.98 -10.96
N SER A 246 -12.93 -11.03 -11.27
CA SER A 246 -13.73 -12.25 -11.28
C SER A 246 -13.25 -13.26 -12.32
N MET A 247 -12.75 -12.82 -13.48
CA MET A 247 -12.16 -13.72 -14.48
C MET A 247 -10.97 -14.48 -13.89
N LEU A 248 -10.08 -13.80 -13.16
CA LEU A 248 -8.92 -14.43 -12.52
C LEU A 248 -9.33 -15.43 -11.42
N GLU A 249 -10.43 -15.16 -10.71
CA GLU A 249 -10.99 -16.08 -9.71
C GLU A 249 -11.55 -17.35 -10.37
N LEU A 250 -12.27 -17.21 -11.49
CA LEU A 250 -12.78 -18.34 -12.27
C LEU A 250 -11.63 -19.19 -12.86
N ILE A 251 -10.58 -18.54 -13.37
CA ILE A 251 -9.36 -19.22 -13.82
C ILE A 251 -8.67 -19.95 -12.66
N ALA A 252 -8.66 -19.38 -11.44
CA ALA A 252 -8.14 -20.05 -10.25
C ALA A 252 -8.95 -21.30 -9.86
N LEU A 253 -10.27 -21.24 -10.03
CA LEU A 253 -11.20 -22.34 -9.78
C LEU A 253 -11.24 -23.39 -10.91
N LYS A 254 -10.54 -23.13 -12.02
CA LYS A 254 -10.48 -24.00 -13.21
C LYS A 254 -11.83 -24.10 -13.94
N ILE A 255 -12.63 -23.05 -13.90
CA ILE A 255 -13.96 -23.02 -14.53
C ILE A 255 -13.82 -22.48 -15.97
N PRO A 256 -14.19 -23.26 -17.01
CA PRO A 256 -14.24 -22.77 -18.38
C PRO A 256 -15.19 -21.57 -18.47
N SER A 257 -14.66 -20.45 -18.96
CA SER A 257 -15.32 -19.16 -18.89
C SER A 257 -15.37 -18.48 -20.25
N ILE A 258 -16.52 -17.85 -20.54
CA ILE A 258 -16.75 -16.99 -21.69
C ILE A 258 -16.71 -15.54 -21.18
N ILE A 259 -15.75 -14.77 -21.69
CA ILE A 259 -15.43 -13.45 -21.16
C ILE A 259 -15.81 -12.37 -22.15
N ILE A 260 -16.48 -11.34 -21.63
CA ILE A 260 -16.92 -10.15 -22.36
C ILE A 260 -16.14 -8.94 -21.84
N GLU A 261 -15.71 -8.08 -22.76
CA GLU A 261 -15.07 -6.82 -22.41
C GLU A 261 -16.13 -5.83 -21.91
N SER A 262 -16.05 -5.43 -20.63
CA SER A 262 -16.96 -4.43 -20.05
C SER A 262 -16.32 -3.04 -19.88
N ALA A 263 -15.02 -2.93 -20.13
CA ALA A 263 -14.28 -1.67 -20.09
C ALA A 263 -13.01 -1.74 -20.95
N PRO A 264 -12.58 -0.64 -21.58
CA PRO A 264 -11.43 -0.65 -22.50
C PRO A 264 -10.11 -1.11 -21.87
N ASN A 265 -9.91 -0.86 -20.58
CA ASN A 265 -8.72 -1.31 -19.85
C ASN A 265 -8.63 -2.84 -19.69
N GLN A 266 -9.71 -3.59 -19.94
CA GLN A 266 -9.68 -5.05 -19.89
C GLN A 266 -9.20 -5.67 -21.21
N HIS A 267 -9.20 -4.93 -22.31
CA HIS A 267 -8.95 -5.46 -23.65
C HIS A 267 -7.66 -6.28 -23.75
N PHE A 268 -6.55 -5.68 -23.32
CA PHE A 268 -5.25 -6.33 -23.34
C PHE A 268 -5.23 -7.56 -22.43
N HIS A 269 -5.79 -7.45 -21.24
CA HIS A 269 -5.85 -8.52 -20.25
C HIS A 269 -6.61 -9.75 -20.78
N ILE A 270 -7.82 -9.54 -21.32
CA ILE A 270 -8.65 -10.58 -21.93
C ILE A 270 -7.92 -11.23 -23.11
N THR A 271 -7.34 -10.42 -23.99
CA THR A 271 -6.66 -10.90 -25.19
C THR A 271 -5.49 -11.83 -24.86
N GLN A 272 -4.69 -11.51 -23.84
CA GLN A 272 -3.56 -12.35 -23.45
C GLN A 272 -4.01 -13.66 -22.79
N TRP A 273 -5.07 -13.63 -21.97
CA TRP A 273 -5.63 -14.85 -21.39
C TRP A 273 -6.33 -15.75 -22.42
N GLN A 274 -6.94 -15.17 -23.45
CA GLN A 274 -7.46 -15.92 -24.60
C GLN A 274 -6.32 -16.59 -25.39
N LYS A 275 -5.22 -15.89 -25.64
CA LYS A 275 -4.02 -16.45 -26.30
C LYS A 275 -3.37 -17.57 -25.49
N GLU A 276 -3.39 -17.47 -24.17
CA GLU A 276 -2.97 -18.54 -23.26
C GLU A 276 -3.91 -19.76 -23.35
N GLY A 277 -5.09 -19.60 -23.94
CA GLY A 277 -6.09 -20.66 -24.08
C GLY A 277 -6.88 -20.93 -22.80
N ALA A 278 -6.88 -20.01 -21.83
CA ALA A 278 -7.55 -20.22 -20.54
C ALA A 278 -9.03 -19.79 -20.52
N ILE A 279 -9.47 -19.04 -21.53
CA ILE A 279 -10.82 -18.49 -21.64
C ILE A 279 -11.29 -18.51 -23.10
N ALA A 280 -12.61 -18.42 -23.31
CA ALA A 280 -13.18 -17.96 -24.57
C ALA A 280 -13.51 -16.46 -24.46
N LYS A 281 -13.27 -15.70 -25.53
CA LYS A 281 -13.70 -14.30 -25.62
C LYS A 281 -14.98 -14.22 -26.47
N ALA A 282 -15.92 -13.40 -26.05
CA ALA A 282 -17.07 -12.97 -26.86
C ALA A 282 -17.07 -11.44 -26.97
N GLU A 283 -17.39 -10.92 -28.16
CA GLU A 283 -17.50 -9.48 -28.41
C GLU A 283 -18.79 -8.90 -27.82
N HIS A 284 -19.86 -9.70 -27.73
CA HIS A 284 -21.12 -9.30 -27.12
C HIS A 284 -21.90 -10.46 -26.49
N ILE A 285 -22.89 -10.11 -25.68
CA ILE A 285 -23.73 -11.05 -24.91
C ILE A 285 -24.34 -12.16 -25.78
N HIS A 286 -24.86 -11.81 -26.97
CA HIS A 286 -25.46 -12.80 -27.85
C HIS A 286 -24.45 -13.85 -28.33
N GLU A 287 -23.22 -13.45 -28.66
CA GLU A 287 -22.15 -14.38 -29.03
C GLU A 287 -21.75 -15.25 -27.84
N ALA A 288 -21.70 -14.69 -26.62
CA ALA A 288 -21.44 -15.48 -25.43
C ALA A 288 -22.49 -16.58 -25.22
N LEU A 289 -23.77 -16.31 -25.48
CA LEU A 289 -24.83 -17.32 -25.44
C LEU A 289 -24.69 -18.37 -26.55
N LEU A 290 -24.24 -17.98 -27.76
CA LEU A 290 -23.99 -18.94 -28.84
C LEU A 290 -22.82 -19.88 -28.52
N ILE A 291 -21.72 -19.34 -27.97
CA ILE A 291 -20.58 -20.16 -27.51
C ILE A 291 -21.04 -21.12 -26.40
N LEU A 292 -21.84 -20.63 -25.44
CA LEU A 292 -22.39 -21.48 -24.38
C LEU A 292 -23.27 -22.60 -24.95
N GLN A 293 -24.13 -22.30 -25.92
CA GLN A 293 -24.97 -23.32 -26.58
C GLN A 293 -24.10 -24.39 -27.26
N ASP A 294 -23.04 -23.99 -27.95
CA ASP A 294 -22.10 -24.92 -28.59
C ASP A 294 -21.39 -25.81 -27.56
N TRP A 295 -21.02 -25.25 -26.41
CA TRP A 295 -20.45 -26.01 -25.28
C TRP A 295 -21.45 -27.02 -24.71
N LEU A 296 -22.72 -26.64 -24.57
CA LEU A 296 -23.77 -27.49 -24.02
C LEU A 296 -24.15 -28.65 -24.97
N MET A 297 -24.17 -28.41 -26.28
CA MET A 297 -24.58 -29.40 -27.28
C MET A 297 -23.49 -30.41 -27.61
N GLN A 298 -22.22 -30.03 -27.49
CA GLN A 298 -21.06 -30.83 -27.91
C GLN A 298 -20.05 -31.04 -26.77
N ASP A 299 -20.49 -31.10 -25.52
CA ASP A 299 -19.61 -31.06 -24.34
C ASP A 299 -18.43 -32.06 -24.39
N SER A 300 -18.62 -33.23 -25.00
CA SER A 300 -17.57 -34.26 -25.16
C SER A 300 -16.77 -34.17 -26.46
N THR A 301 -17.13 -33.32 -27.41
CA THR A 301 -16.47 -33.19 -28.73
C THR A 301 -16.08 -31.76 -29.10
N ASN A 302 -16.45 -30.76 -28.30
CA ASN A 302 -16.16 -29.35 -28.55
C ASN A 302 -14.66 -29.08 -28.38
N ALA A 303 -13.96 -28.87 -29.50
CA ALA A 303 -12.51 -28.71 -29.51
C ALA A 303 -12.03 -27.48 -28.70
N LEU A 304 -12.78 -26.38 -28.72
CA LEU A 304 -12.43 -25.16 -27.98
C LEU A 304 -12.57 -25.38 -26.47
N LEU A 305 -13.70 -25.95 -26.03
CA LEU A 305 -13.94 -26.24 -24.61
C LEU A 305 -12.92 -27.25 -24.06
N HIS A 306 -12.60 -28.30 -24.83
CA HIS A 306 -11.56 -29.27 -24.46
C HIS A 306 -10.20 -28.63 -24.30
N SER A 307 -9.82 -27.77 -25.26
CA SER A 307 -8.57 -27.01 -25.19
C SER A 307 -8.52 -26.15 -23.93
N ILE A 308 -9.58 -25.37 -23.66
CA ILE A 308 -9.65 -24.50 -22.48
C ILE A 308 -9.57 -25.31 -21.19
N THR A 309 -10.33 -26.39 -21.09
CA THR A 309 -10.35 -27.26 -19.91
C THR A 309 -8.99 -27.90 -19.65
N SER A 310 -8.30 -28.35 -20.71
CA SER A 310 -6.95 -28.92 -20.63
C SER A 310 -5.92 -27.89 -20.15
N VAL A 311 -5.96 -26.67 -20.69
CA VAL A 311 -5.11 -25.57 -20.25
C VAL A 311 -5.38 -25.26 -18.78
N LEU A 312 -6.65 -25.05 -18.40
CA LEU A 312 -7.01 -24.75 -17.01
C LEU A 312 -6.52 -25.82 -16.03
N ALA A 313 -6.68 -27.11 -16.37
CA ALA A 313 -6.24 -28.23 -15.55
C ALA A 313 -4.72 -28.24 -15.29
N SER A 314 -3.91 -27.84 -16.28
CA SER A 314 -2.45 -27.80 -16.17
C SER A 314 -1.89 -26.45 -15.67
N LEU A 315 -2.70 -25.40 -15.70
CA LEU A 315 -2.27 -24.04 -15.40
C LEU A 315 -1.87 -23.89 -13.92
N SER A 316 -0.73 -23.24 -13.69
CA SER A 316 -0.28 -22.88 -12.35
C SER A 316 -0.24 -21.37 -12.20
N LEU A 317 -0.71 -20.86 -11.06
CA LEU A 317 -1.03 -19.44 -10.85
C LEU A 317 -0.42 -18.94 -9.54
N GLY A 318 0.15 -17.74 -9.57
CA GLY A 318 0.59 -17.04 -8.36
C GLY A 318 1.76 -17.69 -7.61
N ASN A 319 2.46 -18.66 -8.22
CA ASN A 319 3.53 -19.42 -7.58
C ASN A 319 4.74 -18.59 -7.17
N GLN A 320 4.96 -17.46 -7.84
CA GLN A 320 6.13 -16.61 -7.65
C GLN A 320 5.80 -15.39 -6.79
N LEU A 321 4.57 -14.89 -6.77
CA LEU A 321 4.22 -13.67 -6.01
C LEU A 321 4.55 -13.79 -4.52
N SER A 322 4.07 -14.86 -3.86
CA SER A 322 4.34 -15.07 -2.43
C SER A 322 5.83 -15.20 -2.14
N LYS A 323 6.59 -15.86 -3.01
CA LYS A 323 8.04 -16.02 -2.87
C LYS A 323 8.77 -14.69 -3.08
N ALA A 324 8.36 -13.92 -4.08
CA ALA A 324 8.93 -12.61 -4.39
C ALA A 324 8.67 -11.62 -3.25
N LEU A 325 7.46 -11.60 -2.69
CA LEU A 325 7.14 -10.83 -1.49
C LEU A 325 8.00 -11.26 -0.30
N CYS A 326 8.08 -12.56 -0.01
CA CYS A 326 8.96 -13.07 1.05
C CYS A 326 10.42 -12.67 0.83
N ALA A 327 10.95 -12.79 -0.39
CA ALA A 327 12.32 -12.44 -0.73
C ALA A 327 12.56 -10.93 -0.56
N LEU A 328 11.67 -10.08 -1.07
CA LEU A 328 11.74 -8.63 -0.89
C LEU A 328 11.68 -8.26 0.58
N PHE A 329 10.75 -8.84 1.34
CA PHE A 329 10.59 -8.53 2.77
C PHE A 329 11.81 -8.99 3.56
N THR A 330 12.42 -10.10 3.16
CA THR A 330 13.69 -10.59 3.71
C THR A 330 14.81 -9.62 3.39
N GLN A 331 15.01 -9.27 2.13
CA GLN A 331 16.00 -8.30 1.70
C GLN A 331 15.86 -6.98 2.47
N LEU A 332 14.66 -6.42 2.60
CA LEU A 332 14.44 -5.16 3.30
C LEU A 332 14.57 -5.28 4.83
N SER A 333 14.36 -6.47 5.39
CA SER A 333 14.59 -6.77 6.80
C SER A 333 16.07 -7.02 7.10
N ASP A 334 16.81 -7.61 6.15
CA ASP A 334 18.24 -7.93 6.24
C ASP A 334 19.11 -6.72 5.87
N GLU A 335 18.67 -5.88 4.93
CA GLU A 335 19.12 -4.49 4.78
C GLU A 335 18.84 -3.68 6.06
N GLY A 336 17.95 -4.16 6.93
CA GLY A 336 17.77 -3.71 8.31
C GLY A 336 18.93 -4.07 9.26
N THR A 337 19.97 -4.79 8.81
CA THR A 337 21.30 -4.78 9.46
C THR A 337 22.22 -3.67 8.96
N GLN A 338 21.70 -2.75 8.13
CA GLN A 338 22.24 -1.40 7.95
C GLN A 338 21.25 -0.35 8.47
N ASN A 339 21.28 -0.14 9.79
CA ASN A 339 21.02 1.13 10.49
C ASN A 339 19.86 2.00 9.92
N SER A 340 18.60 1.60 10.13
CA SER A 340 17.47 2.51 9.82
C SER A 340 17.30 3.52 10.96
N LEU A 341 17.60 4.78 10.68
CA LEU A 341 17.37 5.89 11.60
C LEU A 341 15.89 6.30 11.56
N LEU A 342 15.18 6.12 12.67
CA LEU A 342 13.82 6.60 12.91
C LEU A 342 13.86 7.96 13.62
N ALA A 343 13.16 8.96 13.07
CA ALA A 343 13.00 10.29 13.66
C ALA A 343 11.56 10.48 14.16
N ILE A 344 11.35 10.39 15.48
CA ILE A 344 10.04 10.49 16.11
C ILE A 344 9.76 11.96 16.47
N ASN A 345 8.72 12.56 15.90
CA ASN A 345 8.37 13.95 16.20
C ASN A 345 7.97 14.11 17.68
N PHE A 346 8.42 15.18 18.32
CA PHE A 346 8.09 15.48 19.71
C PHE A 346 6.58 15.61 19.97
N THR A 347 5.78 15.99 18.97
CA THR A 347 4.31 16.06 19.06
C THR A 347 3.65 14.68 19.08
N GLU A 348 4.40 13.61 18.80
CA GLU A 348 3.91 12.22 18.69
C GLU A 348 4.53 11.31 19.77
N LEU A 349 5.26 11.86 20.74
CA LEU A 349 5.92 11.06 21.77
C LEU A 349 4.90 10.36 22.66
N THR A 350 5.16 9.09 22.96
CA THR A 350 4.50 8.42 24.08
C THR A 350 4.98 9.00 25.41
N GLN A 351 4.23 8.76 26.49
CA GLN A 351 4.62 9.21 27.83
C GLN A 351 6.01 8.68 28.24
N GLU A 352 6.31 7.42 27.92
CA GLU A 352 7.63 6.81 28.18
C GLU A 352 8.75 7.51 27.40
N GLN A 353 8.51 7.81 26.12
CA GLN A 353 9.48 8.52 25.28
C GLN A 353 9.70 9.96 25.75
N SER A 354 8.64 10.65 26.16
CA SER A 354 8.74 11.99 26.76
C SER A 354 9.58 11.97 28.03
N HIS A 355 9.35 11.01 28.94
CA HIS A 355 10.17 10.84 30.14
C HIS A 355 11.64 10.54 29.80
N LEU A 356 11.90 9.72 28.76
CA LEU A 356 13.25 9.45 28.30
C LEU A 356 13.93 10.71 27.74
N VAL A 357 13.24 11.50 26.93
CA VAL A 357 13.76 12.79 26.43
C VAL A 357 14.13 13.70 27.60
N LEU A 358 13.24 13.82 28.60
CA LEU A 358 13.50 14.63 29.78
C LEU A 358 14.70 14.12 30.58
N SER A 359 14.82 12.80 30.78
CA SER A 359 15.93 12.21 31.51
C SER A 359 17.27 12.41 30.79
N MET A 360 17.31 12.23 29.46
CA MET A 360 18.50 12.54 28.65
C MET A 360 18.86 14.03 28.75
N ARG A 361 17.86 14.92 28.67
CA ARG A 361 18.08 16.36 28.69
C ARG A 361 18.64 16.85 30.03
N ASN A 362 18.19 16.28 31.14
CA ASN A 362 18.65 16.63 32.48
C ASN A 362 19.89 15.85 32.94
N HIS A 363 20.36 14.88 32.15
CA HIS A 363 21.56 14.12 32.49
C HIS A 363 22.78 15.07 32.60
N PRO A 364 23.65 14.95 33.61
CA PRO A 364 24.78 15.86 33.82
C PRO A 364 25.68 16.03 32.58
N ASP A 365 25.95 14.93 31.86
CA ASP A 365 26.75 14.93 30.63
C ASP A 365 26.17 15.77 29.49
N ILE A 366 24.85 16.02 29.51
CA ILE A 366 24.14 16.82 28.52
C ILE A 366 23.85 18.22 29.05
N ALA A 367 23.34 18.30 30.28
CA ALA A 367 22.87 19.53 30.91
C ALA A 367 23.98 20.59 31.08
N GLN A 368 25.23 20.18 31.29
CA GLN A 368 26.37 21.09 31.39
C GLN A 368 26.63 21.91 30.10
N TRP A 369 26.17 21.39 28.94
CA TRP A 369 26.39 22.02 27.63
C TRP A 369 25.20 22.85 27.15
N MET A 370 24.21 23.07 28.01
CA MET A 370 22.94 23.67 27.64
C MET A 370 22.67 24.93 28.45
N TYR A 371 21.97 25.91 27.86
CA TYR A 371 21.65 27.16 28.57
C TYR A 371 20.83 26.96 29.85
N ALA A 372 19.86 26.04 29.84
CA ALA A 372 19.15 25.64 31.03
C ALA A 372 19.76 24.34 31.60
N SER A 373 20.35 24.42 32.80
CA SER A 373 20.98 23.24 33.42
C SER A 373 19.97 22.20 33.94
N HIS A 374 18.68 22.53 34.03
CA HIS A 374 17.63 21.62 34.47
C HIS A 374 16.26 22.05 33.96
N ILE A 375 15.46 21.09 33.51
CA ILE A 375 14.06 21.27 33.08
C ILE A 375 13.15 20.47 34.02
N THR A 376 12.13 21.10 34.59
CA THR A 376 11.17 20.39 35.44
C THR A 376 10.17 19.59 34.57
N PRO A 377 9.57 18.51 35.10
CA PRO A 377 8.52 17.77 34.40
C PRO A 377 7.35 18.66 33.94
N SER A 378 6.90 19.59 34.78
CA SER A 378 5.81 20.51 34.45
C SER A 378 6.15 21.43 33.28
N SER A 379 7.35 22.03 33.28
CA SER A 379 7.82 22.87 32.17
C SER A 379 8.02 22.06 30.89
N HIS A 380 8.47 20.81 30.97
CA HIS A 380 8.60 19.92 29.82
C HIS A 380 7.24 19.59 29.19
N THR A 381 6.24 19.23 30.02
CA THR A 381 4.88 18.97 29.55
C THR A 381 4.27 20.20 28.88
N GLN A 382 4.43 21.37 29.49
CA GLN A 382 3.95 22.62 28.92
C GLN A 382 4.65 22.92 27.57
N PHE A 383 5.95 22.70 27.48
CA PHE A 383 6.70 22.85 26.22
C PHE A 383 6.14 21.95 25.11
N LEU A 384 5.90 20.66 25.37
CA LEU A 384 5.35 19.73 24.38
C LEU A 384 3.95 20.13 23.91
N GLN A 385 3.09 20.60 24.82
CA GLN A 385 1.74 21.07 24.47
C GLN A 385 1.78 22.25 23.49
N HIS A 386 2.65 23.23 23.73
CA HIS A 386 2.78 24.42 22.86
C HIS A 386 3.48 24.11 21.53
N LEU A 387 4.34 23.09 21.48
CA LEU A 387 5.12 22.77 20.29
C LEU A 387 4.24 22.44 19.07
N SER A 388 3.05 21.85 19.29
CA SER A 388 2.10 21.53 18.23
C SER A 388 1.61 22.74 17.42
N GLN A 389 1.67 23.94 18.01
CA GLN A 389 1.20 25.19 17.40
C GLN A 389 2.34 26.11 16.97
N ASP A 390 3.60 25.77 17.28
CA ASP A 390 4.77 26.60 16.96
C ASP A 390 5.45 26.11 15.69
N HIS A 391 5.14 26.75 14.55
CA HIS A 391 5.77 26.40 13.27
C HIS A 391 7.24 26.82 13.16
N SER A 392 7.75 27.64 14.07
CA SER A 392 9.16 28.07 14.09
C SER A 392 10.10 27.03 14.70
N LYS A 393 9.57 25.91 15.21
CA LYS A 393 10.31 24.89 15.94
C LYS A 393 9.92 23.47 15.54
N ARG A 394 10.90 22.59 15.40
CA ARG A 394 10.72 21.15 15.17
C ARG A 394 11.75 20.39 16.00
N TYR A 395 11.32 19.33 16.66
CA TYR A 395 12.14 18.49 17.53
C TYR A 395 11.86 17.02 17.23
N TRP A 396 12.91 16.22 17.24
CA TRP A 396 12.82 14.78 17.00
C TRP A 396 13.64 13.99 18.01
N LEU A 397 13.05 12.89 18.47
CA LEU A 397 13.76 11.81 19.17
C LEU A 397 14.21 10.79 18.14
N PHE A 398 15.51 10.55 18.07
CA PHE A 398 16.11 9.63 17.11
C PHE A 398 16.31 8.24 17.71
N LYS A 399 15.93 7.22 16.96
CA LYS A 399 16.14 5.81 17.28
C LYS A 399 16.84 5.15 16.10
N GLU A 400 17.96 4.49 16.35
CA GLU A 400 18.65 3.64 15.37
C GLU A 400 18.51 2.20 15.87
N ASP A 401 17.97 1.33 15.02
CA ASP A 401 17.58 -0.04 15.36
C ASP A 401 16.63 -0.06 16.59
N SER A 402 17.06 -0.72 17.67
CA SER A 402 16.31 -0.81 18.93
C SER A 402 16.74 0.24 19.97
N GLN A 403 17.68 1.15 19.65
CA GLN A 403 18.26 2.09 20.60
C GLN A 403 17.95 3.55 20.26
N TYR A 404 17.49 4.31 21.25
CA TYR A 404 17.41 5.77 21.13
C TYR A 404 18.81 6.37 21.12
N ILE A 405 19.16 7.12 20.09
CA ILE A 405 20.53 7.65 19.90
C ILE A 405 20.67 9.11 20.31
N GLY A 406 19.58 9.87 20.43
CA GLY A 406 19.61 11.26 20.87
C GLY A 406 18.44 12.08 20.36
N VAL A 407 18.58 13.39 20.45
CA VAL A 407 17.59 14.38 20.03
C VAL A 407 18.24 15.39 19.11
N GLY A 408 17.49 15.78 18.09
CA GLY A 408 17.83 16.86 17.18
C GLY A 408 16.67 17.84 17.05
N SER A 409 16.99 19.09 16.75
CA SER A 409 16.00 20.15 16.62
C SER A 409 16.37 21.18 15.57
N LEU A 410 15.36 21.77 14.94
CA LEU A 410 15.44 23.00 14.18
C LEU A 410 14.56 24.05 14.87
N THR A 411 15.11 25.21 15.16
CA THR A 411 14.44 26.32 15.87
C THR A 411 14.64 27.62 15.13
N ARG A 412 13.87 28.66 15.47
CA ARG A 412 13.90 29.96 14.79
C ARG A 412 13.79 29.80 13.27
N ILE A 413 12.98 28.82 12.84
CA ILE A 413 12.79 28.51 11.41
C ILE A 413 12.14 29.71 10.75
N ASN A 414 12.80 30.27 9.75
CA ASN A 414 12.30 31.36 8.96
C ASN A 414 12.24 30.92 7.49
N ILE A 415 11.03 30.67 6.99
CA ILE A 415 10.80 30.22 5.61
C ILE A 415 11.04 31.35 4.60
N ALA A 416 10.74 32.60 4.96
CA ALA A 416 10.93 33.75 4.06
C ALA A 416 12.42 34.04 3.81
N HIS A 417 13.24 33.96 4.84
CA HIS A 417 14.69 34.17 4.75
C HIS A 417 15.49 32.85 4.62
N LYS A 418 14.78 31.72 4.57
CA LYS A 418 15.34 30.38 4.33
C LYS A 418 16.48 30.01 5.29
N HIS A 419 16.30 30.20 6.59
CA HIS A 419 17.28 29.75 7.57
C HIS A 419 16.64 29.18 8.84
N ALA A 420 17.42 28.42 9.61
CA ALA A 420 17.04 27.92 10.93
C ALA A 420 18.28 27.71 11.83
N TYR A 421 18.05 27.51 13.12
CA TYR A 421 19.07 27.16 14.12
C TYR A 421 18.94 25.70 14.52
N LEU A 422 20.00 24.92 14.37
CA LEU A 422 20.01 23.51 14.76
C LEU A 422 20.51 23.32 16.19
N GLY A 423 20.05 22.24 16.82
CA GLY A 423 20.54 21.77 18.11
C GLY A 423 20.56 20.25 18.16
N VAL A 424 21.59 19.67 18.77
CA VAL A 424 21.76 18.21 18.89
C VAL A 424 22.30 17.85 20.27
N TYR A 425 21.74 16.80 20.87
CA TYR A 425 22.39 16.08 21.96
C TYR A 425 22.21 14.58 21.82
N ILE A 426 23.24 13.83 22.22
CA ILE A 426 23.23 12.38 22.13
C ILE A 426 22.59 11.76 23.38
N ASN A 427 22.05 10.54 23.24
CA ASN A 427 21.60 9.76 24.38
C ASN A 427 22.82 9.31 25.22
N PRO A 428 22.97 9.78 26.49
CA PRO A 428 24.06 9.39 27.37
C PRO A 428 24.02 7.92 27.77
N PHE A 429 22.87 7.26 27.70
CA PHE A 429 22.68 5.86 28.08
C PHE A 429 23.01 4.87 26.95
N CYS A 430 23.32 5.36 25.75
CA CYS A 430 23.57 4.52 24.59
C CYS A 430 25.08 4.36 24.35
N GLY A 431 25.53 3.17 23.94
CA GLY A 431 26.96 2.87 23.71
C GLY A 431 27.43 3.03 22.26
N SER A 432 26.53 3.32 21.31
CA SER A 432 26.87 3.32 19.88
C SER A 432 27.81 4.46 19.47
N LYS A 433 28.66 4.23 18.47
CA LYS A 433 29.53 5.26 17.88
C LYS A 433 28.76 6.05 16.81
N SER A 434 29.21 7.26 16.47
CA SER A 434 28.71 8.07 15.34
C SER A 434 27.25 8.60 15.40
N LYS A 435 26.55 8.48 16.54
CA LYS A 435 25.17 8.99 16.76
C LYS A 435 24.92 10.41 16.25
N GLY A 436 25.83 11.33 16.57
CA GLY A 436 25.68 12.74 16.22
C GLY A 436 25.65 12.95 14.70
N MET A 437 26.47 12.20 13.95
CA MET A 437 26.53 12.35 12.48
C MET A 437 25.20 11.95 11.84
N ARG A 438 24.59 10.86 12.32
CA ARG A 438 23.28 10.41 11.86
C ARG A 438 22.19 11.46 12.06
N ILE A 439 22.15 12.06 13.25
CA ILE A 439 21.20 13.11 13.57
C ILE A 439 21.45 14.34 12.68
N MET A 440 22.72 14.71 12.48
CA MET A 440 23.09 15.84 11.62
C MET A 440 22.69 15.63 10.16
N GLU A 441 22.98 14.45 9.59
CA GLU A 441 22.60 14.10 8.21
C GLU A 441 21.08 14.23 8.00
N PHE A 442 20.29 13.74 8.96
CA PHE A 442 18.84 13.92 8.93
C PHE A 442 18.44 15.39 8.99
N LEU A 443 18.96 16.17 9.95
CA LEU A 443 18.57 17.57 10.13
C LEU A 443 18.92 18.42 8.90
N GLU A 444 20.08 18.20 8.30
CA GLU A 444 20.51 18.89 7.08
C GLU A 444 19.66 18.48 5.87
N SER A 445 19.34 17.19 5.73
CA SER A 445 18.44 16.69 4.69
C SER A 445 17.03 17.28 4.85
N PHE A 446 16.49 17.27 6.06
CA PHE A 446 15.16 17.82 6.35
C PHE A 446 15.11 19.33 6.08
N ALA A 447 16.10 20.09 6.55
CA ALA A 447 16.19 21.52 6.29
C ALA A 447 16.24 21.85 4.79
N ARG A 448 16.97 21.07 4.00
CA ARG A 448 17.13 21.27 2.55
C ARG A 448 15.91 20.82 1.77
N ASN A 449 15.48 19.58 1.98
CA ASN A 449 14.53 18.90 1.11
C ASN A 449 13.08 19.19 1.51
N GLU A 450 12.79 19.28 2.81
CA GLU A 450 11.43 19.49 3.32
C GLU A 450 11.11 20.97 3.54
N LEU A 451 12.08 21.76 3.99
CA LEU A 451 11.88 23.17 4.30
C LEU A 451 12.47 24.14 3.26
N ALA A 452 13.23 23.63 2.27
CA ALA A 452 13.90 24.44 1.25
C ALA A 452 14.74 25.60 1.84
N LEU A 453 15.39 25.37 2.98
CA LEU A 453 16.26 26.34 3.63
C LEU A 453 17.59 26.47 2.89
N HIS A 454 18.16 27.67 2.95
CA HIS A 454 19.44 28.04 2.37
C HIS A 454 20.59 27.87 3.38
N THR A 455 20.38 28.22 4.66
CA THR A 455 21.41 28.10 5.70
C THR A 455 20.91 27.46 6.99
N LEU A 456 21.82 26.77 7.69
CA LEU A 456 21.65 26.38 9.08
C LEU A 456 22.71 27.04 9.95
N HIS A 457 22.26 27.55 11.10
CA HIS A 457 23.09 28.18 12.12
C HIS A 457 23.12 27.33 13.40
N LEU A 458 24.13 27.51 14.24
CA LEU A 458 24.23 26.88 15.55
C LEU A 458 25.05 27.71 16.53
N GLU A 459 24.76 27.49 17.81
CA GLU A 459 25.40 28.14 18.95
C GLU A 459 26.16 27.08 19.76
N VAL A 460 27.43 27.33 20.07
CA VAL A 460 28.27 26.40 20.86
C VAL A 460 29.03 27.18 21.93
N LEU A 461 28.95 26.72 23.18
CA LEU A 461 29.80 27.24 24.25
C LEU A 461 31.28 27.13 23.86
N SER A 462 32.05 28.20 24.02
CA SER A 462 33.43 28.31 23.51
C SER A 462 34.38 27.21 24.02
N HIS A 463 34.13 26.69 25.23
CA HIS A 463 34.91 25.63 25.87
C HIS A 463 34.40 24.21 25.55
N ASN A 464 33.34 24.05 24.76
CA ASN A 464 32.87 22.74 24.30
C ASN A 464 33.65 22.29 23.04
N GLU A 465 34.94 22.02 23.21
CA GLU A 465 35.84 21.65 22.10
C GLU A 465 35.34 20.43 21.32
N ARG A 466 34.67 19.50 21.99
CA ARG A 466 34.11 18.30 21.36
C ARG A 466 33.05 18.65 20.33
N ALA A 467 32.10 19.52 20.69
CA ALA A 467 31.07 19.98 19.77
C ALA A 467 31.66 20.82 18.64
N LEU A 468 32.61 21.72 18.93
CA LEU A 468 33.29 22.53 17.91
C LEU A 468 34.01 21.67 16.87
N ARG A 469 34.77 20.65 17.31
CA ARG A 469 35.42 19.69 16.39
C ARG A 469 34.40 18.91 15.56
N PHE A 470 33.27 18.53 16.15
CA PHE A 470 32.20 17.81 15.46
C PHE A 470 31.55 18.67 14.37
N TYR A 471 31.14 19.90 14.67
CA TYR A 471 30.48 20.78 13.68
C TYR A 471 31.43 21.21 12.56
N LYS A 472 32.71 21.48 12.87
CA LYS A 472 33.73 21.71 11.83
C LYS A 472 33.86 20.51 10.89
N LYS A 473 33.85 19.28 11.42
CA LYS A 473 33.86 18.05 10.61
C LYS A 473 32.61 17.92 9.72
N CYS A 474 31.46 18.39 10.19
CA CYS A 474 30.21 18.44 9.40
C CYS A 474 30.18 19.60 8.38
N GLY A 475 31.24 20.42 8.29
CA GLY A 475 31.34 21.52 7.33
C GLY A 475 30.75 22.85 7.81
N TYR A 476 30.47 23.00 9.10
CA TYR A 476 30.09 24.30 9.66
C TYR A 476 31.34 25.16 9.85
N ILE A 477 31.21 26.43 9.50
CA ILE A 477 32.26 27.44 9.65
C ILE A 477 31.83 28.47 10.70
N GLN A 478 32.79 29.01 11.44
CA GLN A 478 32.54 30.02 12.45
C GLN A 478 32.21 31.36 11.76
N GLU A 479 31.09 31.98 12.14
CA GLU A 479 30.66 33.30 11.65
C GLU A 479 30.79 34.39 12.70
N GLY A 480 30.79 34.05 13.99
CA GLY A 480 30.78 35.06 15.05
C GLY A 480 31.12 34.51 16.43
N LEU A 481 31.26 35.46 17.36
CA LEU A 481 31.55 35.22 18.78
C LEU A 481 30.68 36.18 19.61
N LEU A 482 29.90 35.60 20.53
CA LEU A 482 29.14 36.35 21.52
C LEU A 482 29.93 36.33 22.83
N HIS A 483 30.46 37.49 23.22
CA HIS A 483 31.24 37.64 24.45
C HIS A 483 30.35 37.62 25.69
N ASP A 484 30.78 36.88 26.72
CA ASP A 484 30.10 36.80 28.02
C ASP A 484 28.59 36.52 27.94
N PHE A 485 28.18 35.75 26.93
CA PHE A 485 26.78 35.60 26.55
C PHE A 485 25.99 34.64 27.44
N ALA A 486 26.62 33.57 27.90
CA ALA A 486 25.98 32.52 28.69
C ALA A 486 26.57 32.42 30.09
N ILE A 487 25.77 31.90 31.03
CA ILE A 487 26.27 31.56 32.38
C ILE A 487 26.55 30.07 32.43
N CYS A 488 27.80 29.72 32.70
CA CYS A 488 28.27 28.37 32.90
C CYS A 488 28.53 28.12 34.40
N LYS A 489 28.35 26.87 34.85
CA LYS A 489 28.74 26.45 36.21
C LYS A 489 30.02 25.64 36.13
N GLU A 490 31.11 26.19 36.67
CA GLU A 490 32.41 25.55 36.74
C GLU A 490 32.81 25.44 38.21
N ASN A 491 33.04 24.22 38.71
CA ASN A 491 33.34 23.95 40.13
C ASN A 491 32.34 24.55 41.14
N GLY A 492 31.07 24.71 40.75
CA GLY A 492 30.02 25.28 41.61
C GLY A 492 29.90 26.81 41.53
N GLU A 493 30.83 27.51 40.88
CA GLU A 493 30.77 28.95 40.66
C GLU A 493 30.10 29.29 39.33
N LYS A 494 29.35 30.41 39.30
CA LYS A 494 28.78 30.96 38.06
C LYS A 494 29.82 31.83 37.37
N ARG A 495 30.10 31.54 36.10
CA ARG A 495 30.96 32.37 35.25
C ARG A 495 30.27 32.68 33.94
N TYR A 496 30.54 33.86 33.40
CA TYR A 496 30.15 34.17 32.03
C TYR A 496 31.10 33.46 31.06
N CYS A 497 30.53 32.95 29.97
CA CYS A 497 31.23 32.15 28.97
C CYS A 497 30.80 32.59 27.58
N ASP A 498 31.77 32.67 26.68
CA ASP A 498 31.54 33.03 25.29
C ASP A 498 30.77 31.93 24.54
N VAL A 499 30.00 32.34 23.53
CA VAL A 499 29.29 31.45 22.60
C VAL A 499 29.78 31.70 21.18
N ILE A 500 30.26 30.63 20.54
CA ILE A 500 30.68 30.65 19.14
C ILE A 500 29.44 30.41 18.28
N LEU A 501 29.26 31.27 17.28
CA LEU A 501 28.26 31.13 16.23
C LEU A 501 28.88 30.45 15.02
N MET A 502 28.22 29.43 14.50
CA MET A 502 28.64 28.74 13.29
C MET A 502 27.48 28.57 12.33
N TYR A 503 27.77 28.50 11.03
CA TYR A 503 26.77 28.27 10.00
C TYR A 503 27.27 27.35 8.89
N LYS A 504 26.33 26.85 8.09
CA LYS A 504 26.57 26.08 6.87
C LYS A 504 25.51 26.42 5.83
N GLU A 505 25.94 26.61 4.59
CA GLU A 505 25.06 26.70 3.42
C GLU A 505 24.62 25.29 2.98
N LEU A 506 23.32 25.15 2.72
CA LEU A 506 22.72 23.93 2.19
C LEU A 506 22.69 24.04 0.66
N GLN A 507 23.47 23.20 -0.02
CA GLN A 507 23.59 23.15 -1.48
C GLN A 507 22.37 22.61 -2.23
#